data_AF-A0A822UZ30-F1
#
_entry.id   AF-A0A822UZ30-F1
#
_cell.length_a   1.000
_cell.length_b   1.000
_cell.length_c   1.000
_cell.angle_alpha   90.00
_cell.angle_beta   90.00
_cell.angle_gamma   90.00
#
_symmetry.space_group_name_H-M   'P 1'
#
loop_
_entity.id
_entity.type
_entity.pdbx_description
1 polymer ?
#
loop_
_entity_poly.entity_id
_entity_poly.type
_entity_poly.pdbx_seq_one_letter_code
_entity_poly.pdbx_strand_id
1 'polypeptide(L)'
;MARGVTVTTRSGRASFGQARFGAQVDAWVQQTEKRLNAVFRLSTQKVISYMQESVPVRDGFLRASLVVLVNQDPPKADKTDEDGMGPYTDAYMKVAIAGAVAGDRIVSAYTMVYARRLEYGFNGTDSLGRSYNQAPRGWTRAAVARWNEAVQEATKEAIARSGR
;
A
#
# COMPACT_ATOMS: atom_id res chain seq x y z
N MET A 1 41.96 -53.40 -25.92
CA MET A 1 40.56 -53.33 -25.44
C MET A 1 40.58 -52.79 -24.02
N ALA A 2 40.18 -51.54 -23.82
CA ALA A 2 40.31 -50.85 -22.53
C ALA A 2 39.18 -51.27 -21.57
N ARG A 3 39.57 -51.64 -20.34
CA ARG A 3 38.70 -51.94 -19.20
C ARG A 3 38.11 -50.63 -18.67
N GLY A 4 36.83 -50.66 -18.31
CA GLY A 4 36.07 -49.49 -17.86
C GLY A 4 36.44 -48.99 -16.46
N VAL A 5 36.06 -47.74 -16.20
CA VAL A 5 35.77 -47.24 -14.86
C VAL A 5 34.39 -46.59 -14.92
N THR A 6 33.40 -47.33 -14.46
CA THR A 6 32.08 -46.79 -14.12
C THR A 6 32.25 -46.01 -12.82
N VAL A 7 32.16 -44.68 -12.88
CA VAL A 7 32.16 -43.85 -11.67
C VAL A 7 30.80 -43.99 -10.99
N THR A 8 30.74 -44.86 -9.99
CA THR A 8 29.62 -44.98 -9.06
C THR A 8 29.63 -43.79 -8.10
N THR A 9 28.77 -42.79 -8.33
CA THR A 9 28.54 -41.73 -7.34
C THR A 9 27.70 -42.32 -6.19
N ARG A 10 28.36 -42.56 -5.05
CA ARG A 10 27.71 -43.02 -3.82
C ARG A 10 26.73 -41.96 -3.33
N SER A 11 25.47 -42.36 -3.21
CA SER A 11 24.37 -41.63 -2.59
C SER A 11 24.73 -41.09 -1.19
N GLY A 12 24.30 -39.84 -0.92
CA GLY A 12 23.92 -39.42 0.42
C GLY A 12 25.00 -38.71 1.26
N ARG A 13 25.29 -37.45 0.92
CA ARG A 13 25.51 -36.33 1.86
C ARG A 13 25.90 -35.11 1.05
N ALA A 14 25.00 -34.14 0.93
CA ALA A 14 25.45 -32.78 0.67
C ALA A 14 26.54 -32.46 1.70
N SER A 15 27.69 -31.94 1.27
CA SER A 15 28.76 -31.62 2.20
C SER A 15 28.21 -30.64 3.25
N PHE A 16 28.53 -30.86 4.53
CA PHE A 16 28.01 -30.04 5.63
C PHE A 16 28.21 -28.53 5.41
N GLY A 17 29.24 -28.12 4.67
CA GLY A 17 29.49 -26.73 4.27
C GLY A 17 28.52 -26.19 3.21
N GLN A 18 28.16 -26.99 2.20
CA GLN A 18 27.23 -26.58 1.13
C GLN A 18 25.79 -26.47 1.67
N ALA A 19 25.39 -27.39 2.55
CA ALA A 19 24.10 -27.31 3.24
C ALA A 19 24.00 -26.08 4.17
N ARG A 20 25.10 -25.71 4.85
CA ARG A 20 25.17 -24.53 5.72
C ARG A 20 25.13 -23.21 4.95
N PHE A 21 25.84 -23.12 3.82
CA PHE A 21 25.79 -21.95 2.96
C PHE A 21 24.39 -21.76 2.34
N GLY A 22 23.78 -22.82 1.83
CA GLY A 22 22.41 -22.77 1.30
C GLY A 22 21.41 -22.25 2.33
N ALA A 23 21.47 -22.74 3.57
CA ALA A 23 20.62 -22.25 4.67
C ALA A 23 20.88 -20.78 5.03
N GLN A 24 22.13 -20.31 4.96
CA GLN A 24 22.45 -18.90 5.20
C GLN A 24 21.91 -17.98 4.10
N VAL A 25 22.00 -18.40 2.84
CA VAL A 25 21.42 -17.66 1.71
C VAL A 25 19.90 -17.61 1.83
N ASP A 26 19.26 -18.74 2.13
CA ASP A 26 17.80 -18.79 2.32
C ASP A 26 17.35 -17.86 3.47
N ALA A 27 18.03 -17.90 4.61
CA ALA A 27 17.74 -17.00 5.73
C ALA A 27 17.88 -15.51 5.35
N TRP A 28 18.90 -15.18 4.54
CA TRP A 28 19.09 -13.81 4.04
C TRP A 28 17.98 -13.39 3.06
N VAL A 29 17.56 -14.29 2.16
CA VAL A 29 16.44 -14.04 1.23
C VAL A 29 15.15 -13.80 2.01
N GLN A 30 14.81 -14.66 2.96
CA GLN A 30 13.63 -14.51 3.80
C GLN A 30 13.64 -13.20 4.61
N GLN A 31 14.79 -12.81 5.14
CA GLN A 31 14.94 -11.54 5.84
C GLN A 31 14.74 -10.34 4.89
N THR A 32 15.23 -10.45 3.66
CA THR A 32 15.10 -9.42 2.63
C THR A 32 13.64 -9.26 2.20
N GLU A 33 12.95 -10.36 1.88
CA GLU A 33 11.53 -10.37 1.53
C GLU A 33 10.65 -9.80 2.64
N LYS A 34 10.90 -10.20 3.90
CA LYS A 34 10.18 -9.67 5.06
C LYS A 34 10.34 -8.15 5.18
N ARG A 35 11.56 -7.64 5.00
CA ARG A 35 11.85 -6.19 5.07
C ARG A 35 11.23 -5.44 3.90
N LEU A 36 11.34 -5.96 2.69
CA LEU A 36 10.74 -5.41 1.48
C LEU A 36 9.22 -5.24 1.65
N ASN A 37 8.54 -6.30 2.08
CA ASN A 37 7.10 -6.29 2.34
C ASN A 37 6.72 -5.32 3.46
N ALA A 38 7.55 -5.20 4.51
CA ALA A 38 7.32 -4.24 5.59
C ALA A 38 7.40 -2.80 5.09
N VAL A 39 8.43 -2.44 4.31
CA VAL A 39 8.58 -1.08 3.76
C VAL A 39 7.43 -0.75 2.81
N PHE A 40 7.04 -1.69 1.95
CA PHE A 40 5.92 -1.52 1.03
C PHE A 40 4.59 -1.22 1.76
N ARG A 41 4.25 -2.02 2.78
CA ARG A 41 3.02 -1.82 3.55
C ARG A 41 3.08 -0.54 4.37
N LEU A 42 4.20 -0.25 5.05
CA LEU A 42 4.34 0.93 5.89
C LEU A 42 4.32 2.24 5.10
N SER A 43 4.99 2.28 3.94
CA SER A 43 4.97 3.47 3.06
C SER A 43 3.56 3.74 2.55
N THR A 44 2.84 2.69 2.16
CA THR A 44 1.42 2.80 1.76
C THR A 44 0.55 3.31 2.91
N GLN A 45 0.74 2.78 4.12
CA GLN A 45 -0.01 3.25 5.30
C GLN A 45 0.23 4.74 5.54
N LYS A 46 1.48 5.20 5.45
CA LYS A 46 1.85 6.60 5.69
C LYS A 46 1.21 7.55 4.68
N VAL A 47 1.24 7.23 3.39
CA VAL A 47 0.58 8.08 2.39
C VAL A 47 -0.92 8.15 2.62
N ILE A 48 -1.57 7.03 2.95
CA ILE A 48 -3.01 7.04 3.27
C ILE A 48 -3.28 7.84 4.54
N SER A 49 -2.44 7.73 5.58
CA SER A 49 -2.54 8.59 6.77
C SER A 49 -2.42 10.07 6.42
N TYR A 50 -1.47 10.47 5.58
CA TYR A 50 -1.35 11.86 5.13
C TYR A 50 -2.60 12.33 4.38
N MET A 51 -3.22 11.48 3.55
CA MET A 51 -4.50 11.78 2.91
C MET A 51 -5.60 12.02 3.96
N GLN A 52 -5.67 11.17 4.97
CA GLN A 52 -6.70 11.19 6.01
C GLN A 52 -6.54 12.35 7.01
N GLU A 53 -5.31 12.79 7.26
CA GLU A 53 -4.99 13.98 8.06
C GLU A 53 -5.45 15.27 7.37
N SER A 54 -5.29 15.34 6.04
CA SER A 54 -5.54 16.55 5.25
C SER A 54 -6.89 16.58 4.53
N VAL A 55 -7.66 15.48 4.59
CA VAL A 55 -8.99 15.41 3.98
C VAL A 55 -9.92 16.46 4.59
N PRO A 56 -10.71 17.20 3.76
CA PRO A 56 -11.68 18.16 4.25
C PRO A 56 -12.70 17.51 5.21
N VAL A 57 -12.66 17.91 6.48
CA VAL A 57 -13.43 17.27 7.57
C VAL A 57 -14.89 17.69 7.60
N ARG A 58 -15.27 18.77 6.91
CA ARG A 58 -16.60 19.40 7.04
C ARG A 58 -17.74 18.39 6.96
N ASP A 59 -17.58 17.36 6.14
CA ASP A 59 -18.65 16.40 5.91
C ASP A 59 -18.39 15.04 6.59
N GLY A 60 -17.19 14.71 7.10
CA GLY A 60 -16.89 13.43 7.80
C GLY A 60 -17.02 12.14 6.96
N PHE A 61 -18.07 12.03 6.16
CA PHE A 61 -18.38 10.93 5.24
C PHE A 61 -17.38 10.82 4.10
N LEU A 62 -16.84 11.95 3.62
CA LEU A 62 -15.72 11.90 2.68
C LEU A 62 -14.55 11.10 3.26
N ARG A 63 -14.19 11.37 4.53
CA ARG A 63 -13.13 10.64 5.22
C ARG A 63 -13.45 9.15 5.33
N ALA A 64 -14.68 8.84 5.75
CA ALA A 64 -15.20 7.47 5.88
C ALA A 64 -15.30 6.72 4.54
N SER A 65 -15.48 7.42 3.42
CA SER A 65 -15.66 6.84 2.09
C SER A 65 -14.39 6.27 1.45
N LEU A 66 -13.26 6.34 2.16
CA LEU A 66 -11.99 5.81 1.68
C LEU A 66 -12.06 4.28 1.58
N VAL A 67 -11.79 3.77 0.40
CA VAL A 67 -11.56 2.35 0.17
C VAL A 67 -10.08 2.09 -0.08
N VAL A 68 -9.59 0.96 0.42
CA VAL A 68 -8.22 0.48 0.15
C VAL A 68 -8.33 -0.92 -0.43
N LEU A 69 -7.73 -1.12 -1.60
CA LEU A 69 -7.89 -2.31 -2.41
C LEU A 69 -6.52 -2.82 -2.89
N VAL A 70 -6.40 -4.14 -3.03
CA VAL A 70 -5.19 -4.80 -3.51
C VAL A 70 -5.49 -5.48 -4.84
N ASN A 71 -4.77 -5.09 -5.88
CA ASN A 71 -4.91 -5.62 -7.25
C ASN A 71 -6.33 -5.51 -7.84
N GLN A 72 -7.13 -4.55 -7.36
CA GLN A 72 -8.45 -4.24 -7.91
C GLN A 72 -8.48 -2.84 -8.48
N ASP A 73 -9.44 -2.59 -9.35
CA ASP A 73 -9.69 -1.25 -9.87
C ASP A 73 -10.47 -0.39 -8.86
N PRO A 74 -10.26 0.94 -8.88
CA PRO A 74 -10.99 1.81 -8.00
C PRO A 74 -12.50 1.75 -8.32
N PRO A 75 -13.38 1.63 -7.32
CA PRO A 75 -14.80 1.76 -7.52
C PRO A 75 -15.14 3.16 -8.03
N LYS A 76 -16.31 3.29 -8.63
CA LYS A 76 -16.83 4.59 -9.04
C LYS A 76 -17.05 5.46 -7.80
N ALA A 77 -16.84 6.76 -7.97
CA ALA A 77 -17.22 7.77 -6.99
C ALA A 77 -18.67 8.18 -7.26
N ASP A 78 -19.62 7.31 -6.93
CA ASP A 78 -21.04 7.47 -7.21
C ASP A 78 -21.92 7.42 -5.95
N LYS A 79 -21.33 7.26 -4.77
CA LYS A 79 -22.09 7.27 -3.52
C LYS A 79 -22.62 8.67 -3.22
N THR A 80 -23.92 8.76 -3.03
CA THR A 80 -24.67 10.00 -2.73
C THR A 80 -25.08 10.11 -1.28
N ASP A 81 -25.06 8.99 -0.58
CA ASP A 81 -25.70 8.75 0.70
C ASP A 81 -24.67 8.19 1.69
N GLU A 82 -24.89 8.56 2.95
CA GLU A 82 -23.97 8.38 4.06
C GLU A 82 -24.18 7.02 4.75
N ASP A 83 -25.23 6.31 4.34
CA ASP A 83 -25.72 5.10 4.99
C ASP A 83 -24.71 3.95 4.91
N GLY A 84 -24.39 3.42 6.08
CA GLY A 84 -23.48 2.28 6.26
C GLY A 84 -21.99 2.63 6.21
N MET A 85 -21.61 3.90 6.04
CA MET A 85 -20.21 4.33 6.12
C MET A 85 -19.79 4.49 7.58
N GLY A 86 -19.30 3.41 8.19
CA GLY A 86 -18.59 3.51 9.47
C GLY A 86 -17.38 4.46 9.38
N PRO A 87 -16.91 5.06 10.49
CA PRO A 87 -15.77 5.96 10.45
C PRO A 87 -14.54 5.24 9.91
N TYR A 88 -13.72 5.96 9.13
CA TYR A 88 -12.39 5.46 8.77
C TYR A 88 -11.58 5.19 10.04
N THR A 89 -10.89 4.05 10.06
CA THR A 89 -9.93 3.71 11.11
C THR A 89 -8.62 3.25 10.48
N ASP A 90 -7.49 3.55 11.13
CA ASP A 90 -6.20 3.02 10.69
C ASP A 90 -6.16 1.49 10.73
N ALA A 91 -6.97 0.87 11.59
CA ALA A 91 -7.13 -0.57 11.66
C ALA A 91 -7.72 -1.13 10.36
N TYR A 92 -8.75 -0.50 9.79
CA TYR A 92 -9.33 -0.89 8.51
C TYR A 92 -8.27 -0.92 7.40
N MET A 93 -7.50 0.15 7.25
CA MET A 93 -6.41 0.23 6.27
C MET A 93 -5.38 -0.89 6.49
N LYS A 94 -4.92 -1.08 7.73
CA LYS A 94 -3.92 -2.11 8.07
C LYS A 94 -4.41 -3.51 7.72
N VAL A 95 -5.69 -3.81 7.96
CA VAL A 95 -6.32 -5.08 7.59
C VAL A 95 -6.41 -5.21 6.07
N ALA A 96 -6.84 -4.17 5.36
CA ALA A 96 -7.01 -4.19 3.90
C ALA A 96 -5.71 -4.53 3.14
N ILE A 97 -4.54 -4.12 3.65
CA ILE A 97 -3.24 -4.38 3.02
C ILE A 97 -2.39 -5.43 3.77
N ALA A 98 -2.93 -6.10 4.78
CA ALA A 98 -2.16 -7.00 5.64
C ALA A 98 -1.47 -8.13 4.85
N GLY A 99 -2.16 -8.65 3.84
CA GLY A 99 -1.66 -9.70 2.95
C GLY A 99 -0.86 -9.22 1.74
N ALA A 100 -0.85 -7.91 1.46
CA ALA A 100 -0.24 -7.39 0.23
C ALA A 100 1.29 -7.58 0.23
N VAL A 101 1.88 -8.01 -0.87
CA VAL A 101 3.33 -8.18 -1.01
C VAL A 101 3.88 -7.14 -1.97
N ALA A 102 5.18 -6.86 -1.86
CA ALA A 102 5.84 -5.95 -2.78
C ALA A 102 5.70 -6.47 -4.22
N GLY A 103 5.22 -5.61 -5.12
CA GLY A 103 4.82 -5.97 -6.48
C GLY A 103 3.30 -5.91 -6.68
N ASP A 104 2.51 -6.01 -5.61
CA ASP A 104 1.07 -5.74 -5.66
C ASP A 104 0.79 -4.27 -5.96
N ARG A 105 -0.35 -4.03 -6.62
CA ARG A 105 -0.91 -2.70 -6.82
C ARG A 105 -1.87 -2.38 -5.68
N ILE A 106 -1.52 -1.40 -4.84
CA ILE A 106 -2.47 -0.84 -3.87
C ILE A 106 -3.22 0.32 -4.50
N VAL A 107 -4.53 0.31 -4.37
CA VAL A 107 -5.42 1.40 -4.78
C VAL A 107 -6.10 1.96 -3.54
N SER A 108 -6.02 3.28 -3.38
CA SER A 108 -6.72 4.04 -2.35
C SER A 108 -7.62 5.06 -3.05
N ALA A 109 -8.92 5.04 -2.78
CA ALA A 109 -9.89 5.86 -3.49
C ALA A 109 -11.02 6.34 -2.58
N TYR A 110 -11.55 7.54 -2.86
CA TYR A 110 -12.74 8.06 -2.20
C TYR A 110 -13.98 7.77 -3.04
N THR A 111 -15.03 7.25 -2.40
CA THR A 111 -16.25 6.79 -3.11
C THR A 111 -17.41 7.81 -3.11
N MET A 112 -17.32 8.91 -2.35
CA MET A 112 -18.33 9.96 -2.42
C MET A 112 -18.34 10.66 -3.77
N VAL A 113 -19.53 10.89 -4.33
CA VAL A 113 -19.73 11.55 -5.63
C VAL A 113 -19.08 12.93 -5.73
N TYR A 114 -19.04 13.67 -4.61
CA TYR A 114 -18.47 15.02 -4.56
C TYR A 114 -16.94 15.03 -4.33
N ALA A 115 -16.29 13.89 -4.09
CA ALA A 115 -14.87 13.81 -3.76
C ALA A 115 -13.98 14.44 -4.84
N ARG A 116 -14.22 14.10 -6.12
CA ARG A 116 -13.44 14.65 -7.25
C ARG A 116 -13.59 16.16 -7.37
N ARG A 117 -14.81 16.67 -7.18
CA ARG A 117 -15.09 18.11 -7.19
C ARG A 117 -14.31 18.83 -6.09
N LEU A 118 -14.19 18.24 -4.91
CA LEU A 118 -13.38 18.81 -3.83
C LEU A 118 -11.88 18.74 -4.13
N GLU A 119 -11.39 17.64 -4.68
CA GLU A 119 -9.96 17.45 -4.98
C GLU A 119 -9.48 18.42 -6.07
N TYR A 120 -10.23 18.56 -7.17
CA TYR A 120 -9.84 19.35 -8.34
C TYR A 120 -10.45 20.75 -8.39
N GLY A 121 -11.41 21.06 -7.51
CA GLY A 121 -12.20 22.27 -7.59
C GLY A 121 -13.27 22.16 -8.67
N PHE A 122 -14.13 23.17 -8.73
CA PHE A 122 -15.20 23.25 -9.73
C PHE A 122 -15.53 24.70 -10.01
N ASN A 123 -15.48 25.06 -11.29
CA ASN A 123 -15.99 26.32 -11.80
C ASN A 123 -17.08 26.00 -12.83
N GLY A 124 -18.29 26.47 -12.58
CA GLY A 124 -19.42 26.23 -13.47
C GLY A 124 -20.77 26.41 -12.82
N THR A 125 -21.81 26.31 -13.62
CA THR A 125 -23.21 26.41 -13.19
C THR A 125 -23.79 25.01 -13.10
N ASP A 126 -24.45 24.68 -11.99
CA ASP A 126 -25.11 23.38 -11.85
C ASP A 126 -26.43 23.33 -12.64
N SER A 127 -27.06 22.15 -12.68
CA SER A 127 -28.35 21.94 -13.35
C SER A 127 -29.52 22.75 -12.75
N LEU A 128 -29.31 23.38 -11.59
CA LEU A 128 -30.26 24.27 -10.91
C LEU A 128 -29.95 25.75 -11.15
N GLY A 129 -28.99 26.09 -12.04
CA GLY A 129 -28.62 27.47 -12.37
C GLY A 129 -27.71 28.14 -11.33
N ARG A 130 -27.20 27.40 -10.32
CA ARG A 130 -26.31 27.96 -9.30
C ARG A 130 -24.88 27.98 -9.81
N SER A 131 -24.28 29.16 -9.86
CA SER A 131 -22.88 29.34 -10.22
C SER A 131 -21.97 29.06 -9.03
N TYR A 132 -20.99 28.19 -9.25
CA TYR A 132 -19.98 27.83 -8.28
C TYR A 132 -18.60 28.23 -8.79
N ASN A 133 -17.81 28.82 -7.89
CA ASN A 133 -16.38 29.00 -8.07
C ASN A 133 -15.67 28.41 -6.84
N GLN A 134 -15.51 27.10 -6.85
CA GLN A 134 -14.92 26.35 -5.75
C GLN A 134 -13.47 26.02 -6.07
N ALA A 135 -12.54 26.54 -5.26
CA ALA A 135 -11.12 26.20 -5.38
C ALA A 135 -10.85 24.72 -5.01
N PRO A 136 -9.83 24.09 -5.63
CA PRO A 136 -9.38 22.75 -5.27
C PRO A 136 -8.89 22.68 -3.82
N ARG A 137 -9.14 21.54 -3.18
CA ARG A 137 -8.53 21.19 -1.88
C ARG A 137 -7.24 20.40 -2.04
N GLY A 138 -7.13 19.55 -3.07
CA GLY A 138 -5.89 18.89 -3.48
C GLY A 138 -5.21 18.00 -2.44
N TRP A 139 -5.94 17.41 -1.49
CA TRP A 139 -5.36 16.69 -0.35
C TRP A 139 -4.73 15.35 -0.78
N THR A 140 -5.33 14.69 -1.78
CA THR A 140 -4.78 13.43 -2.30
C THR A 140 -3.45 13.68 -3.00
N ARG A 141 -3.40 14.72 -3.85
CA ARG A 141 -2.17 15.08 -4.55
C ARG A 141 -1.08 15.55 -3.61
N ALA A 142 -1.44 16.31 -2.57
CA ALA A 142 -0.50 16.76 -1.54
C ALA A 142 0.10 15.57 -0.77
N ALA A 143 -0.71 14.56 -0.41
CA ALA A 143 -0.22 13.35 0.24
C ALA A 143 0.71 12.54 -0.67
N VAL A 144 0.38 12.39 -1.95
CA VAL A 144 1.22 11.69 -2.94
C VAL A 144 2.56 12.40 -3.15
N ALA A 145 2.59 13.72 -3.11
CA ALA A 145 3.85 14.49 -3.19
C ALA A 145 4.83 14.14 -2.06
N ARG A 146 4.34 13.58 -0.94
CA ARG A 146 5.14 13.12 0.21
C ARG A 146 5.55 11.64 0.12
N TRP A 147 5.42 10.99 -1.05
CA TRP A 147 5.79 9.57 -1.22
C TRP A 147 7.22 9.26 -0.75
N ASN A 148 8.19 10.08 -1.14
CA ASN A 148 9.59 9.85 -0.76
C ASN A 148 9.80 9.93 0.77
N GLU A 149 9.10 10.84 1.44
CA GLU A 149 9.11 10.96 2.90
C GLU A 149 8.51 9.70 3.54
N ALA A 150 7.35 9.24 3.05
CA ALA A 150 6.69 8.02 3.52
C ALA A 150 7.61 6.79 3.42
N VAL A 151 8.31 6.62 2.28
CA VAL A 151 9.26 5.52 2.07
C VAL A 151 10.45 5.61 3.02
N GLN A 152 11.01 6.80 3.24
CA GLN A 152 12.14 6.99 4.16
C GLN A 152 11.76 6.66 5.60
N GLU A 153 10.60 7.14 6.07
CA GLU A 153 10.10 6.81 7.39
C GLU A 153 9.79 5.31 7.55
N ALA A 154 9.14 4.72 6.54
CA ALA A 154 8.84 3.29 6.52
C ALA A 154 10.12 2.44 6.58
N THR A 155 11.19 2.87 5.90
CA THR A 155 12.49 2.19 5.91
C THR A 155 13.12 2.26 7.30
N LYS A 156 13.16 3.44 7.92
CA LYS A 156 13.68 3.61 9.30
C LYS A 156 12.93 2.73 10.28
N GLU A 157 11.60 2.68 10.18
CA GLU A 157 10.75 1.88 11.05
C GLU A 157 10.92 0.37 10.82
N ALA A 158 11.02 -0.07 9.56
CA ALA A 158 11.28 -1.47 9.23
C ALA A 158 12.64 -1.95 9.76
N ILE A 159 13.68 -1.11 9.66
CA ILE A 159 15.00 -1.39 10.23
C ILE A 159 14.89 -1.55 11.75
N ALA A 160 14.26 -0.59 12.43
CA ALA A 160 14.10 -0.60 13.89
C ALA A 160 13.35 -1.85 14.40
N ARG A 161 12.36 -2.34 13.64
CA ARG A 161 11.62 -3.57 13.96
C ARG A 161 12.43 -4.85 13.73
N SER A 162 13.43 -4.81 12.84
CA SER A 162 14.27 -5.97 12.50
C SER A 162 15.54 -6.10 13.35
N GLY A 163 15.85 -5.09 14.16
CA GLY A 163 16.96 -5.09 15.12
C GLY A 163 16.58 -5.58 16.52
N ARG A 164 15.33 -6.01 16.72
CA ARG A 164 14.88 -6.80 17.87
C ARG A 164 14.78 -8.27 17.45
#